data_AF-A0A2V9DNW6-F1
#
_entry.id   AF-A0A2V9DNW6-F1
#
_cell.length_a   1.000
_cell.length_b   1.000
_cell.length_c   1.000
_cell.angle_alpha   90.00
_cell.angle_beta   90.00
_cell.angle_gamma   90.00
#
_symmetry.space_group_name_H-M   'P 1'
#
loop_
_entity.id
_entity.type
_entity.pdbx_description
1 polymer ?
#
loop_
_entity_poly.entity_id
_entity_poly.type
_entity_poly.pdbx_seq_one_letter_code
_entity_poly.pdbx_strand_id
1 'polypeptide(L)'
;MSIADMLSGPAKLEAIQWVLLSAGPRRVLRDQLKALLSAPNMLGPCRLRRARFKPGRKLTGHYDVLVHVEGTEGYGARPIAVTWRLDGDADRHQAGDALVEMQAEALRQGIAAPFRQLTAELPEWSMHVQVSPLDARFPQLVRLSDPRYVRARLATYAASDLAPDQPRPGGYAVTPIRYHPGKRHVLRYDPLDAAKGGTVFAKLYAGEDGARAFRVARHVADWLAEHGEGVTAVRPLAYVAEDGVVLYPRVLGTPLSDHLRRPSQGVAQCLERAGAALHALHRLPQAVAGPLQPHDFAAEVKKAAGASDHIPVLLPSLGVAIGALLDRARELHERLPQEPPTFTHGDFKSEHLWAGSGRVTLIDFDTCRLADPAFDVGRFLADMQLWHITYDQPGLEQVQERFLVGYAPGAPEGRLIRARLYEAVQLVKIARRVPLSDCDWASRTEQVIRRAQAVMNDLGKIRLAGEGKVSTQMLRTQRVFEEGNQI
;
A
#
# COMPACT_ATOMS: atom_id res chain seq x y z
N MET A 1 10.22 29.53 12.58
CA MET A 1 9.75 29.10 11.26
C MET A 1 8.25 28.84 11.37
N SER A 2 7.43 29.53 10.59
CA SER A 2 5.96 29.39 10.67
C SER A 2 5.48 28.15 9.89
N ILE A 3 4.37 27.56 10.29
CA ILE A 3 3.69 26.50 9.52
C ILE A 3 3.17 27.03 8.18
N ALA A 4 2.88 28.34 8.10
CA ALA A 4 2.60 29.00 6.82
C ALA A 4 3.81 28.92 5.89
N ASP A 5 5.01 29.25 6.38
CA ASP A 5 6.25 29.15 5.60
C ASP A 5 6.56 27.70 5.18
N MET A 6 6.18 26.70 6.00
CA MET A 6 6.31 25.28 5.65
C MET A 6 5.39 24.89 4.47
N LEU A 7 4.16 25.40 4.44
CA LEU A 7 3.16 25.02 3.44
C LEU A 7 3.27 25.83 2.13
N SER A 8 3.86 27.03 2.17
CA SER A 8 3.98 27.95 1.01
C SER A 8 5.39 28.47 0.69
N GLY A 9 6.33 28.55 1.64
CA GLY A 9 7.65 29.21 1.51
C GLY A 9 8.79 28.34 0.95
N PRO A 10 10.00 28.86 0.71
CA PRO A 10 11.07 28.18 -0.06
C PRO A 10 11.86 27.09 0.69
N ALA A 11 11.91 27.08 2.03
CA ALA A 11 12.65 26.09 2.84
C ALA A 11 11.75 24.90 3.27
N LYS A 12 11.04 24.30 2.30
CA LYS A 12 9.92 23.37 2.58
C LYS A 12 10.35 22.06 3.21
N LEU A 13 11.46 21.47 2.77
CA LEU A 13 11.86 20.14 3.24
C LEU A 13 12.37 20.21 4.68
N GLU A 14 13.24 21.16 4.99
CA GLU A 14 13.79 21.39 6.33
C GLU A 14 12.66 21.72 7.30
N ALA A 15 11.69 22.55 6.89
CA ALA A 15 10.51 22.87 7.67
C ALA A 15 9.65 21.63 7.97
N ILE A 16 9.38 20.80 6.97
CA ILE A 16 8.62 19.54 7.12
C ILE A 16 9.37 18.60 8.07
N GLN A 17 10.67 18.41 7.88
CA GLN A 17 11.49 17.56 8.73
C GLN A 17 11.55 18.11 10.16
N TRP A 18 11.66 19.42 10.35
CA TRP A 18 11.62 20.06 11.66
C TRP A 18 10.30 19.77 12.39
N VAL A 19 9.15 19.94 11.71
CA VAL A 19 7.82 19.63 12.28
C VAL A 19 7.70 18.15 12.66
N LEU A 20 8.23 17.24 11.85
CA LEU A 20 8.11 15.80 12.07
C LEU A 20 9.13 15.24 13.09
N LEU A 21 10.32 15.83 13.17
CA LEU A 21 11.49 15.25 13.84
C LEU A 21 11.96 16.00 15.07
N SER A 22 11.83 17.32 15.11
CA SER A 22 12.40 18.13 16.19
C SER A 22 11.65 18.00 17.52
N ALA A 23 12.38 18.24 18.62
CA ALA A 23 11.85 18.05 19.97
C ALA A 23 10.68 18.98 20.31
N GLY A 24 10.65 20.21 19.78
CA GLY A 24 9.60 21.21 20.05
C GLY A 24 8.20 20.75 19.61
N PRO A 25 7.94 20.58 18.30
CA PRO A 25 6.65 20.09 17.80
C PRO A 25 6.23 18.74 18.40
N ARG A 26 7.20 17.84 18.64
CA ARG A 26 6.95 16.55 19.30
C ARG A 26 6.52 16.72 20.75
N ARG A 27 7.08 17.66 21.50
CA ARG A 27 6.66 17.97 22.88
C ARG A 27 5.23 18.48 22.89
N VAL A 28 4.90 19.41 22.01
CA VAL A 28 3.53 19.94 21.86
C VAL A 28 2.52 18.83 21.58
N LEU A 29 2.80 17.97 20.59
CA LEU A 29 1.94 16.81 20.29
C LEU A 29 1.79 15.89 21.52
N ARG A 30 2.88 15.62 22.25
CA ARG A 30 2.84 14.77 23.45
C ARG A 30 2.00 15.38 24.56
N ASP A 31 2.14 16.68 24.81
CA ASP A 31 1.39 17.34 25.89
C ASP A 31 -0.10 17.38 25.58
N GLN A 32 -0.47 17.54 24.30
CA GLN A 32 -1.86 17.40 23.86
C GLN A 32 -2.40 15.99 24.02
N LEU A 33 -1.63 14.97 23.61
CA LEU A 33 -2.04 13.58 23.79
C LEU A 33 -2.21 13.23 25.28
N LYS A 34 -1.37 13.76 26.18
CA LYS A 34 -1.55 13.61 27.63
C LYS A 34 -2.85 14.28 28.10
N ALA A 35 -3.16 15.47 27.61
CA ALA A 35 -4.41 16.16 27.94
C ALA A 35 -5.67 15.41 27.47
N LEU A 36 -5.55 14.55 26.44
CA LEU A 36 -6.63 13.69 25.97
C LEU A 36 -6.77 12.38 26.76
N LEU A 37 -5.80 11.99 27.59
CA LEU A 37 -5.84 10.77 28.40
C LEU A 37 -6.58 11.01 29.73
N SER A 38 -7.26 9.99 30.24
CA SER A 38 -7.69 9.96 31.64
C SER A 38 -6.53 9.54 32.55
N ALA A 39 -6.38 10.20 33.70
CA ALA A 39 -5.51 9.70 34.77
C ALA A 39 -6.05 8.35 35.29
N PRO A 40 -5.20 7.41 35.72
CA PRO A 40 -3.73 7.48 35.84
C PRO A 40 -2.95 6.91 34.63
N ASN A 41 -3.59 6.82 33.45
CA ASN A 41 -2.95 6.25 32.25
C ASN A 41 -1.77 7.11 31.77
N MET A 42 -0.72 6.45 31.26
CA MET A 42 0.52 7.11 30.89
C MET A 42 0.81 7.06 29.39
N LEU A 43 1.27 8.20 28.85
CA LEU A 43 1.69 8.33 27.47
C LEU A 43 3.14 7.83 27.27
N GLY A 44 3.27 6.68 26.61
CA GLY A 44 4.55 6.14 26.14
C GLY A 44 5.06 6.82 24.86
N PRO A 45 6.00 6.18 24.14
CA PRO A 45 6.55 6.71 22.88
C PRO A 45 5.50 6.95 21.78
N CYS A 46 5.66 8.04 21.02
CA CYS A 46 4.88 8.31 19.80
C CYS A 46 5.76 8.03 18.58
N ARG A 47 5.43 6.98 17.81
CA ARG A 47 6.23 6.52 16.67
C ARG A 47 5.62 6.97 15.36
N LEU A 48 6.29 7.88 14.64
CA LEU A 48 5.88 8.26 13.29
C LEU A 48 6.01 7.06 12.36
N ARG A 49 4.90 6.66 11.71
CA ARG A 49 4.85 5.58 10.73
C ARG A 49 4.93 6.08 9.30
N ARG A 50 4.29 7.21 9.04
CA ARG A 50 4.20 7.78 7.70
C ARG A 50 3.86 9.25 7.73
N ALA A 51 4.56 10.04 6.93
CA ALA A 51 4.14 11.39 6.57
C ALA A 51 3.63 11.46 5.13
N ARG A 52 2.72 12.37 4.86
CA ARG A 52 2.30 12.75 3.50
C ARG A 52 2.18 14.27 3.43
N PHE A 53 2.93 14.86 2.53
CA PHE A 53 2.81 16.27 2.18
C PHE A 53 1.95 16.44 0.94
N LYS A 54 1.02 17.38 0.99
CA LYS A 54 0.25 17.89 -0.16
C LYS A 54 0.51 19.39 -0.26
N PRO A 55 1.33 19.83 -1.23
CA PRO A 55 1.71 21.23 -1.38
C PRO A 55 0.52 22.19 -1.32
N GLY A 56 0.66 23.30 -0.60
CA GLY A 56 -0.37 24.33 -0.46
C GLY A 56 -1.65 23.90 0.27
N ARG A 57 -1.73 22.64 0.76
CA ARG A 57 -2.94 22.11 1.42
C ARG A 57 -2.67 21.65 2.83
N LYS A 58 -1.84 20.63 3.00
CA LYS A 58 -1.59 20.02 4.31
C LYS A 58 -0.37 19.11 4.37
N LEU A 59 0.16 18.96 5.57
CA LEU A 59 1.02 17.85 5.98
C LEU A 59 0.21 16.92 6.89
N THR A 60 0.31 15.61 6.70
CA THR A 60 -0.31 14.63 7.60
C THR A 60 0.72 13.60 8.06
N GLY A 61 0.93 13.50 9.37
CA GLY A 61 1.71 12.46 10.03
C GLY A 61 0.80 11.40 10.64
N HIS A 62 1.09 10.13 10.41
CA HIS A 62 0.40 8.99 11.04
C HIS A 62 1.35 8.38 12.07
N TYR A 63 0.88 8.23 13.30
CA TYR A 63 1.69 7.77 14.42
C TYR A 63 1.03 6.58 15.11
N ASP A 64 1.85 5.69 15.66
CA ASP A 64 1.42 4.78 16.73
C ASP A 64 1.81 5.40 18.06
N VAL A 65 0.82 5.69 18.89
CA VAL A 65 1.00 6.20 20.25
C VAL A 65 0.94 5.04 21.20
N LEU A 66 2.02 4.78 21.93
CA LEU A 66 2.03 3.78 22.98
C LEU A 66 1.38 4.37 24.24
N VAL A 67 0.41 3.66 24.82
CA VAL A 67 -0.28 4.06 26.04
C VAL A 67 -0.24 2.91 27.04
N HIS A 68 0.19 3.21 28.26
CA HIS A 68 0.11 2.28 29.37
C HIS A 68 -1.17 2.55 30.14
N VAL A 69 -2.00 1.52 30.26
CA VAL A 69 -3.25 1.56 31.03
C VAL A 69 -2.99 0.94 32.39
N GLU A 70 -3.38 1.64 33.45
CA GLU A 70 -3.20 1.13 34.82
C GLU A 70 -3.89 -0.23 34.97
N GLY A 71 -3.21 -1.17 35.64
CA GLY A 71 -3.69 -2.54 35.82
C GLY A 71 -3.48 -3.45 34.61
N THR A 72 -2.85 -2.98 33.53
CA THR A 72 -2.48 -3.82 32.38
C THR A 72 -0.96 -3.99 32.28
N GLU A 73 -0.52 -5.16 31.81
CA GLU A 73 0.90 -5.38 31.52
C GLU A 73 1.28 -4.73 30.18
N GLY A 74 2.25 -3.83 30.22
CA GLY A 74 2.87 -3.24 29.03
C GLY A 74 2.11 -2.06 28.40
N TYR A 75 2.42 -1.78 27.14
CA TYR A 75 1.86 -0.66 26.38
C TYR A 75 0.94 -1.16 25.26
N GLY A 76 -0.26 -0.59 25.16
CA GLY A 76 -1.13 -0.71 23.99
C GLY A 76 -0.80 0.35 22.95
N ALA A 77 -0.77 -0.02 21.66
CA ALA A 77 -0.59 0.94 20.57
C ALA A 77 -1.96 1.49 20.11
N ARG A 78 -2.11 2.82 20.14
CA ARG A 78 -3.26 3.53 19.58
C ARG A 78 -2.82 4.37 18.37
N PRO A 79 -3.27 4.05 17.16
CA PRO A 79 -2.97 4.85 15.97
C PRO A 79 -3.64 6.23 16.03
N ILE A 80 -2.91 7.25 15.57
CA ILE A 80 -3.41 8.61 15.42
C ILE A 80 -3.02 9.18 14.05
N ALA A 81 -3.77 10.19 13.59
CA ALA A 81 -3.38 11.06 12.50
C ALA A 81 -3.26 12.49 13.02
N VAL A 82 -2.15 13.14 12.69
CA VAL A 82 -1.90 14.56 12.99
C VAL A 82 -1.84 15.29 11.66
N THR A 83 -2.64 16.34 11.50
CA THR A 83 -2.71 17.13 10.28
C THR A 83 -2.36 18.59 10.56
N TRP A 84 -1.38 19.11 9.84
CA TRP A 84 -1.06 20.54 9.80
C TRP A 84 -1.65 21.14 8.53
N ARG A 85 -2.52 22.14 8.67
CA ARG A 85 -3.25 22.77 7.54
C ARG A 85 -3.48 24.25 7.81
N LEU A 86 -3.46 25.10 6.79
CA LEU A 86 -3.85 26.52 6.94
C LEU A 86 -5.37 26.62 7.19
N ASP A 87 -5.77 27.56 8.05
CA ASP A 87 -7.18 27.86 8.32
C ASP A 87 -7.92 28.29 7.05
N GLY A 88 -9.15 27.78 6.84
CA GLY A 88 -10.03 28.19 5.72
C GLY A 88 -10.66 27.09 4.86
N ASP A 89 -10.39 25.80 5.11
CA ASP A 89 -10.97 24.71 4.30
C ASP A 89 -12.46 24.48 4.67
N ALA A 90 -13.38 24.74 3.74
CA ALA A 90 -14.83 24.67 3.93
C ALA A 90 -15.35 23.26 4.28
N ASP A 91 -14.53 22.21 4.07
CA ASP A 91 -14.76 20.82 4.49
C ASP A 91 -14.88 20.64 6.04
N ARG A 92 -14.72 21.72 6.83
CA ARG A 92 -14.74 21.72 8.30
C ARG A 92 -16.08 21.35 8.95
N HIS A 93 -17.21 21.81 8.41
CA HIS A 93 -18.47 21.80 9.18
C HIS A 93 -19.15 20.42 9.16
N GLN A 94 -19.42 19.86 7.98
CA GLN A 94 -20.12 18.57 7.86
C GLN A 94 -19.29 17.39 8.38
N ALA A 95 -17.97 17.40 8.17
CA ALA A 95 -17.10 16.37 8.73
C ALA A 95 -16.94 16.53 10.25
N GLY A 96 -17.06 17.76 10.78
CA GLY A 96 -17.00 18.04 12.22
C GLY A 96 -18.15 17.40 12.97
N ASP A 97 -19.40 17.62 12.52
CA ASP A 97 -20.60 17.10 13.19
C ASP A 97 -20.60 15.57 13.24
N ALA A 98 -20.29 14.91 12.12
CA ALA A 98 -20.18 13.45 12.06
C ALA A 98 -19.10 12.90 13.02
N LEU A 99 -17.96 13.59 13.16
CA LEU A 99 -16.90 13.19 14.09
C LEU A 99 -17.32 13.35 15.56
N VAL A 100 -18.12 14.38 15.88
CA VAL A 100 -18.67 14.58 17.22
C VAL A 100 -19.60 13.43 17.60
N GLU A 101 -20.50 13.04 16.71
CA GLU A 101 -21.41 11.90 16.93
C GLU A 101 -20.64 10.58 17.09
N MET A 102 -19.65 10.33 16.22
CA MET A 102 -18.78 9.16 16.32
C MET A 102 -17.99 9.12 17.63
N GLN A 103 -17.50 10.27 18.10
CA GLN A 103 -16.82 10.36 19.39
C GLN A 103 -17.77 10.06 20.55
N ALA A 104 -18.98 10.61 20.53
CA ALA A 104 -19.98 10.31 21.55
C ALA A 104 -20.30 8.81 21.60
N GLU A 105 -20.43 8.16 20.45
CA GLU A 105 -20.59 6.70 20.37
C GLU A 105 -19.38 5.94 20.92
N ALA A 106 -18.17 6.33 20.53
CA ALA A 106 -16.94 5.69 21.00
C ALA A 106 -16.77 5.81 22.52
N LEU A 107 -17.20 6.92 23.12
CA LEU A 107 -17.23 7.13 24.57
C LEU A 107 -18.29 6.25 25.24
N ARG A 108 -19.52 6.24 24.73
CA ARG A 108 -20.61 5.39 25.25
C ARG A 108 -20.26 3.90 25.25
N GLN A 109 -19.61 3.43 24.19
CA GLN A 109 -19.20 2.02 24.05
C GLN A 109 -17.87 1.70 24.76
N GLY A 110 -17.21 2.69 25.38
CA GLY A 110 -15.91 2.50 26.05
C GLY A 110 -14.73 2.27 25.11
N ILE A 111 -14.92 2.44 23.80
CA ILE A 111 -13.89 2.22 22.76
C ILE A 111 -12.86 3.35 22.71
N ALA A 112 -13.24 4.54 23.19
CA ALA A 112 -12.36 5.68 23.32
C ALA A 112 -11.26 5.46 24.39
N ALA A 113 -11.50 4.61 25.39
CA ALA A 113 -10.56 4.39 26.48
C ALA A 113 -9.17 3.97 25.96
N PRO A 114 -8.08 4.45 26.60
CA PRO A 114 -8.02 5.31 27.79
C PRO A 114 -8.14 6.83 27.50
N PHE A 115 -8.53 7.22 26.30
CA PHE A 115 -8.75 8.62 25.95
C PHE A 115 -10.14 9.08 26.38
N ARG A 116 -10.23 10.28 26.97
CA ARG A 116 -11.50 10.96 27.28
C ARG A 116 -12.06 11.74 26.07
N GLN A 117 -11.20 12.02 25.10
CA GLN A 117 -11.50 12.68 23.83
C GLN A 117 -10.58 12.11 22.74
N LEU A 118 -11.10 11.97 21.53
CA LEU A 118 -10.41 11.37 20.39
C LEU A 118 -10.03 12.41 19.32
N THR A 119 -10.27 13.69 19.57
CA THR A 119 -9.84 14.80 18.71
C THR A 119 -9.34 15.97 19.54
N ALA A 120 -8.37 16.71 19.01
CA ALA A 120 -7.91 17.99 19.54
C ALA A 120 -7.54 18.93 18.38
N GLU A 121 -7.87 20.21 18.51
CA GLU A 121 -7.44 21.28 17.61
C GLU A 121 -6.52 22.24 18.36
N LEU A 122 -5.40 22.60 17.74
CA LEU A 122 -4.40 23.54 18.26
C LEU A 122 -4.16 24.62 17.20
N PRO A 123 -4.94 25.72 17.22
CA PRO A 123 -4.87 26.78 16.21
C PRO A 123 -3.48 27.41 16.10
N GLU A 124 -2.83 27.71 17.22
CA GLU A 124 -1.46 28.23 17.30
C GLU A 124 -0.40 27.35 16.62
N TRP A 125 -0.68 26.06 16.46
CA TRP A 125 0.16 25.10 15.74
C TRP A 125 -0.49 24.59 14.45
N SER A 126 -1.61 25.19 14.03
CA SER A 126 -2.43 24.77 12.90
C SER A 126 -2.62 23.24 12.84
N MET A 127 -2.71 22.61 14.01
CA MET A 127 -2.53 21.17 14.21
C MET A 127 -3.85 20.57 14.67
N HIS A 128 -4.34 19.61 13.89
CA HIS A 128 -5.47 18.76 14.26
C HIS A 128 -4.98 17.35 14.58
N VAL A 129 -5.33 16.84 15.76
CA VAL A 129 -5.07 15.46 16.18
C VAL A 129 -6.38 14.67 16.11
N GLN A 130 -6.32 13.50 15.47
CA GLN A 130 -7.44 12.57 15.40
C GLN A 130 -6.99 11.16 15.80
N VAL A 131 -7.57 10.64 16.87
CA VAL A 131 -7.27 9.33 17.47
C VAL A 131 -8.22 8.27 16.90
N SER A 132 -7.67 7.10 16.57
CA SER A 132 -8.48 5.93 16.16
C SER A 132 -9.48 5.56 17.27
N PRO A 133 -10.75 5.23 16.96
CA PRO A 133 -11.27 4.83 15.66
C PRO A 133 -12.13 5.89 14.93
N LEU A 134 -11.82 7.19 15.04
CA LEU A 134 -12.62 8.22 14.36
C LEU A 134 -12.32 8.30 12.85
N ASP A 135 -13.35 8.32 12.01
CA ASP A 135 -13.28 8.70 10.59
C ASP A 135 -14.68 8.90 10.00
N ALA A 136 -15.07 10.14 9.70
CA ALA A 136 -16.40 10.44 9.16
C ALA A 136 -16.72 9.71 7.83
N ARG A 137 -15.71 9.31 7.04
CA ARG A 137 -15.94 8.54 5.81
C ARG A 137 -16.20 7.05 6.08
N PHE A 138 -15.93 6.59 7.30
CA PHE A 138 -16.10 5.21 7.76
C PHE A 138 -16.83 5.20 9.12
N PRO A 139 -18.10 5.64 9.16
CA PRO A 139 -18.85 5.77 10.42
C PRO A 139 -18.97 4.44 11.20
N GLN A 140 -18.88 3.31 10.50
CA GLN A 140 -18.89 1.97 11.09
C GLN A 140 -17.61 1.61 11.85
N LEU A 141 -16.53 2.39 11.74
CA LEU A 141 -15.22 2.05 12.31
C LEU A 141 -15.25 1.95 13.84
N VAL A 142 -16.10 2.74 14.52
CA VAL A 142 -16.30 2.67 15.98
C VAL A 142 -16.86 1.30 16.37
N ARG A 143 -18.00 0.89 15.79
CA ARG A 143 -18.62 -0.41 16.10
C ARG A 143 -17.78 -1.61 15.67
N LEU A 144 -17.06 -1.51 14.55
CA LEU A 144 -16.14 -2.58 14.11
C LEU A 144 -14.87 -2.66 14.98
N SER A 145 -14.63 -1.67 15.83
CA SER A 145 -13.57 -1.67 16.83
C SER A 145 -14.05 -2.20 18.19
N ASP A 146 -15.35 -2.46 18.38
CA ASP A 146 -15.91 -3.01 19.61
C ASP A 146 -15.83 -4.56 19.62
N PRO A 147 -15.07 -5.16 20.56
CA PRO A 147 -15.00 -6.61 20.75
C PRO A 147 -16.37 -7.32 20.87
N ARG A 148 -17.37 -6.66 21.47
CA ARG A 148 -18.71 -7.22 21.66
C ARG A 148 -19.45 -7.35 20.34
N TYR A 149 -19.42 -6.28 19.54
CA TYR A 149 -19.99 -6.27 18.20
C TYR A 149 -19.29 -7.28 17.28
N VAL A 150 -17.95 -7.30 17.31
CA VAL A 150 -17.14 -8.25 16.51
C VAL A 150 -17.49 -9.69 16.86
N ARG A 151 -17.60 -10.04 18.15
CA ARG A 151 -18.01 -11.38 18.58
C ARG A 151 -19.38 -11.77 18.00
N ALA A 152 -20.37 -10.88 18.14
CA ALA A 152 -21.72 -11.14 17.65
C ALA A 152 -21.75 -11.36 16.13
N ARG A 153 -21.05 -10.51 15.37
CA ARG A 153 -20.97 -10.61 13.91
C ARG A 153 -20.23 -11.86 13.44
N LEU A 154 -19.07 -12.17 14.02
CA LEU A 154 -18.30 -13.37 13.65
C LEU A 154 -19.05 -14.68 13.96
N ALA A 155 -19.87 -14.69 15.02
CA ALA A 155 -20.74 -15.84 15.31
C ALA A 155 -21.80 -16.07 14.23
N THR A 156 -22.33 -15.01 13.60
CA THR A 156 -23.28 -15.13 12.49
C THR A 156 -22.62 -15.73 11.24
N TYR A 157 -21.38 -15.35 10.89
CA TYR A 157 -20.68 -15.92 9.72
C TYR A 157 -20.29 -17.39 9.92
N ALA A 158 -19.86 -17.77 11.13
CA ALA A 158 -19.51 -19.16 11.40
C ALA A 158 -20.73 -20.10 11.25
N ALA A 159 -21.94 -19.59 11.48
CA ALA A 159 -23.18 -20.35 11.31
C ALA A 159 -23.61 -20.51 9.83
N SER A 160 -23.08 -19.71 8.91
CA SER A 160 -23.43 -19.79 7.48
C SER A 160 -22.49 -20.66 6.64
N ASP A 161 -21.25 -20.87 7.06
CA ASP A 161 -20.20 -21.56 6.25
C ASP A 161 -19.52 -22.77 6.92
N LEU A 162 -19.83 -23.11 8.18
CA LEU A 162 -19.20 -24.24 8.89
C LEU A 162 -20.22 -25.08 9.69
N ALA A 163 -19.87 -26.36 9.87
CA ALA A 163 -20.64 -27.32 10.67
C ALA A 163 -20.91 -26.77 12.09
N PRO A 164 -22.12 -26.93 12.63
CA PRO A 164 -22.58 -26.28 13.87
C PRO A 164 -21.79 -26.62 15.15
N ASP A 165 -20.90 -27.62 15.11
CA ASP A 165 -20.21 -28.19 16.28
C ASP A 165 -18.83 -27.62 16.62
N GLN A 166 -18.32 -26.61 15.88
CA GLN A 166 -17.04 -26.00 16.27
C GLN A 166 -17.21 -25.05 17.48
N PRO A 167 -16.38 -25.19 18.53
CA PRO A 167 -16.43 -24.33 19.71
C PRO A 167 -16.10 -22.88 19.31
N ARG A 168 -16.95 -21.94 19.72
CA ARG A 168 -16.85 -20.53 19.33
C ARG A 168 -15.99 -19.73 20.31
N PRO A 169 -15.20 -18.73 19.85
CA PRO A 169 -14.45 -17.88 20.77
C PRO A 169 -15.39 -17.06 21.66
N GLY A 170 -15.09 -16.99 22.97
CA GLY A 170 -15.86 -16.18 23.91
C GLY A 170 -15.71 -14.66 23.70
N GLY A 171 -14.71 -14.25 22.91
CA GLY A 171 -14.43 -12.86 22.53
C GLY A 171 -13.21 -12.74 21.62
N TYR A 172 -12.96 -11.52 21.15
CA TYR A 172 -11.84 -11.18 20.28
C TYR A 172 -11.11 -9.95 20.80
N ALA A 173 -9.78 -9.96 20.74
CA ALA A 173 -8.98 -8.75 20.80
C ALA A 173 -9.02 -8.06 19.44
N VAL A 174 -9.26 -6.74 19.44
CA VAL A 174 -9.34 -5.94 18.22
C VAL A 174 -8.12 -5.03 18.12
N THR A 175 -7.30 -5.23 17.09
CA THR A 175 -6.08 -4.45 16.85
C THR A 175 -6.17 -3.69 15.54
N PRO A 176 -6.05 -2.35 15.51
CA PRO A 176 -5.97 -1.60 14.27
C PRO A 176 -4.60 -1.82 13.61
N ILE A 177 -4.60 -2.40 12.41
CA ILE A 177 -3.39 -2.66 11.61
C ILE A 177 -3.09 -1.49 10.67
N ARG A 178 -4.14 -0.89 10.11
CA ARG A 178 -4.03 0.32 9.29
C ARG A 178 -5.11 1.29 9.73
N TYR A 179 -4.70 2.50 10.07
CA TYR A 179 -5.58 3.63 10.32
C TYR A 179 -5.11 4.81 9.46
N HIS A 180 -5.81 5.05 8.35
CA HIS A 180 -5.53 6.18 7.46
C HIS A 180 -6.83 6.93 7.22
N PRO A 181 -7.16 7.92 8.08
CA PRO A 181 -8.38 8.70 7.97
C PRO A 181 -8.67 9.22 6.56
N GLY A 182 -9.93 9.11 6.18
CA GLY A 182 -10.49 9.43 4.88
C GLY A 182 -10.08 8.50 3.73
N LYS A 183 -9.36 7.39 4.01
CA LYS A 183 -8.80 6.52 2.97
C LYS A 183 -8.99 5.03 3.19
N ARG A 184 -8.47 4.46 4.28
CA ARG A 184 -8.41 3.00 4.44
C ARG A 184 -8.21 2.59 5.89
N HIS A 185 -8.93 1.54 6.29
CA HIS A 185 -8.79 0.92 7.60
C HIS A 185 -8.72 -0.59 7.49
N VAL A 186 -7.84 -1.20 8.28
CA VAL A 186 -7.74 -2.65 8.43
C VAL A 186 -7.64 -2.95 9.92
N LEU A 187 -8.54 -3.78 10.42
CA LEU A 187 -8.56 -4.29 11.79
C LEU A 187 -8.17 -5.77 11.78
N ARG A 188 -7.50 -6.22 12.84
CA ARG A 188 -7.20 -7.63 13.10
C ARG A 188 -7.98 -8.06 14.33
N TYR A 189 -8.68 -9.16 14.19
CA TYR A 189 -9.48 -9.79 15.24
C TYR A 189 -8.78 -11.09 15.64
N ASP A 190 -8.18 -11.09 16.82
CA ASP A 190 -7.53 -12.27 17.40
C ASP A 190 -8.48 -12.88 18.43
N PRO A 191 -8.89 -14.15 18.30
CA PRO A 191 -9.73 -14.78 19.30
C PRO A 191 -8.99 -14.87 20.64
N LEU A 192 -9.69 -14.60 21.74
CA LEU A 192 -9.10 -14.70 23.08
C LEU A 192 -8.73 -16.13 23.46
N ASP A 193 -9.39 -17.11 22.83
CA ASP A 193 -9.05 -18.53 22.90
C ASP A 193 -8.68 -19.01 21.49
N ALA A 194 -7.38 -19.10 21.22
CA ALA A 194 -6.86 -19.48 19.92
C ALA A 194 -7.22 -20.92 19.50
N ALA A 195 -7.58 -21.79 20.46
CA ALA A 195 -8.05 -23.14 20.13
C ALA A 195 -9.47 -23.13 19.54
N LYS A 196 -10.23 -22.04 19.74
CA LYS A 196 -11.63 -21.89 19.32
C LYS A 196 -11.81 -21.05 18.06
N GLY A 197 -10.74 -20.57 17.43
CA GLY A 197 -10.86 -19.83 16.18
C GLY A 197 -9.54 -19.31 15.62
N GLY A 198 -9.55 -18.94 14.34
CA GLY A 198 -8.42 -18.30 13.68
C GLY A 198 -8.48 -16.76 13.75
N THR A 199 -7.32 -16.12 13.57
CA THR A 199 -7.24 -14.66 13.36
C THR A 199 -7.96 -14.25 12.07
N VAL A 200 -8.79 -13.21 12.17
CA VAL A 200 -9.52 -12.62 11.04
C VAL A 200 -9.06 -11.19 10.80
N PHE A 201 -8.94 -10.79 9.54
CA PHE A 201 -8.65 -9.40 9.15
C PHE A 201 -9.91 -8.77 8.55
N ALA A 202 -10.31 -7.62 9.06
CA ALA A 202 -11.44 -6.84 8.57
C ALA A 202 -10.95 -5.61 7.81
N LYS A 203 -11.21 -5.56 6.51
CA LYS A 203 -10.85 -4.45 5.63
C LYS A 203 -12.10 -3.64 5.30
N LEU A 204 -12.10 -2.38 5.71
CA LEU A 204 -13.27 -1.51 5.58
C LEU A 204 -13.22 -0.77 4.24
N TYR A 205 -14.40 -0.62 3.64
CA TYR A 205 -14.62 0.09 2.39
C TYR A 205 -15.71 1.15 2.58
N ALA A 206 -15.66 2.18 1.73
CA ALA A 206 -16.72 3.16 1.60
C ALA A 206 -17.55 2.83 0.36
N GLY A 207 -18.88 2.84 0.46
CA GLY A 207 -19.78 2.53 -0.65
C GLY A 207 -19.64 1.09 -1.18
N GLU A 208 -19.83 0.91 -2.49
CA GLU A 208 -19.89 -0.41 -3.15
C GLU A 208 -18.52 -1.06 -3.41
N ASP A 209 -17.42 -0.39 -3.08
CA ASP A 209 -16.05 -0.87 -3.34
C ASP A 209 -15.79 -2.24 -2.67
N GLY A 210 -16.39 -2.49 -1.50
CA GLY A 210 -16.23 -3.75 -0.75
C GLY A 210 -16.83 -4.95 -1.48
N ALA A 211 -18.03 -4.81 -2.05
CA ALA A 211 -18.68 -5.89 -2.81
C ALA A 211 -17.85 -6.27 -4.03
N ARG A 212 -17.31 -5.26 -4.73
CA ARG A 212 -16.40 -5.45 -5.87
C ARG A 212 -15.12 -6.17 -5.44
N ALA A 213 -14.45 -5.70 -4.39
CA ALA A 213 -13.21 -6.29 -3.90
C ALA A 213 -13.39 -7.75 -3.47
N PHE A 214 -14.50 -8.07 -2.80
CA PHE A 214 -14.85 -9.43 -2.42
C PHE A 214 -15.03 -10.36 -3.63
N ARG A 215 -15.82 -9.95 -4.63
CA ARG A 215 -16.05 -10.73 -5.85
C ARG A 215 -14.74 -10.99 -6.60
N VAL A 216 -13.96 -9.94 -6.86
CA VAL A 216 -12.68 -10.06 -7.58
C VAL A 216 -11.72 -10.99 -6.85
N ALA A 217 -11.56 -10.82 -5.53
CA ALA A 217 -10.67 -11.68 -4.75
C ALA A 217 -11.10 -13.16 -4.75
N ARG A 218 -12.41 -13.45 -4.76
CA ARG A 218 -12.92 -14.82 -4.91
C ARG A 218 -12.57 -15.41 -6.28
N HIS A 219 -12.89 -14.71 -7.36
CA HIS A 219 -12.62 -15.20 -8.71
C HIS A 219 -11.13 -15.41 -8.97
N VAL A 220 -10.28 -14.52 -8.45
CA VAL A 220 -8.83 -14.69 -8.53
C VAL A 220 -8.35 -15.90 -7.71
N ALA A 221 -8.92 -16.13 -6.53
CA ALA A 221 -8.59 -17.31 -5.73
C ALA A 221 -9.00 -18.61 -6.41
N ASP A 222 -10.19 -18.66 -7.02
CA ASP A 222 -10.64 -19.83 -7.80
C ASP A 222 -9.72 -20.04 -9.02
N TRP A 223 -9.43 -18.99 -9.77
CA TRP A 223 -8.56 -19.04 -10.94
C TRP A 223 -7.15 -19.55 -10.64
N LEU A 224 -6.50 -19.01 -9.61
CA LEU A 224 -5.15 -19.43 -9.22
C LEU A 224 -5.11 -20.80 -8.55
N ALA A 225 -6.22 -21.28 -7.97
CA ALA A 225 -6.28 -22.66 -7.47
C ALA A 225 -6.24 -23.68 -8.62
N GLU A 226 -6.82 -23.34 -9.77
CA GLU A 226 -6.86 -24.22 -10.95
C GLU A 226 -5.64 -24.05 -11.87
N HIS A 227 -5.16 -22.82 -12.05
CA HIS A 227 -4.15 -22.48 -13.06
C HIS A 227 -2.81 -22.05 -12.46
N GLY A 228 -2.70 -21.98 -11.13
CA GLY A 228 -1.52 -21.52 -10.43
C GLY A 228 -0.61 -22.66 -9.99
N GLU A 229 0.60 -22.72 -10.55
CA GLU A 229 1.62 -23.66 -10.09
C GLU A 229 2.41 -23.10 -8.90
N GLY A 230 2.17 -23.64 -7.70
CA GLY A 230 2.84 -23.19 -6.46
C GLY A 230 2.46 -21.77 -6.03
N VAL A 231 1.34 -21.25 -6.55
CA VAL A 231 0.84 -19.90 -6.28
C VAL A 231 -0.64 -19.97 -5.92
N THR A 232 -1.10 -19.04 -5.09
CA THR A 232 -2.52 -18.93 -4.71
C THR A 232 -2.86 -17.48 -4.42
N ALA A 233 -4.13 -17.16 -4.27
CA ALA A 233 -4.58 -15.88 -3.73
C ALA A 233 -5.34 -16.08 -2.42
N VAL A 234 -5.35 -15.05 -1.57
CA VAL A 234 -6.17 -15.06 -0.36
C VAL A 234 -7.66 -15.06 -0.74
N ARG A 235 -8.36 -16.13 -0.38
CA ARG A 235 -9.81 -16.18 -0.50
C ARG A 235 -10.43 -15.38 0.65
N PRO A 236 -11.24 -14.34 0.38
CA PRO A 236 -11.96 -13.66 1.45
C PRO A 236 -12.99 -14.61 2.08
N LEU A 237 -13.22 -14.45 3.38
CA LEU A 237 -14.21 -15.23 4.14
C LEU A 237 -15.62 -14.77 3.81
N ALA A 238 -15.90 -13.46 3.95
CA ALA A 238 -17.22 -12.90 3.76
C ALA A 238 -17.16 -11.41 3.39
N TYR A 239 -18.22 -10.93 2.77
CA TYR A 239 -18.52 -9.50 2.65
C TYR A 239 -19.78 -9.19 3.44
N VAL A 240 -19.69 -8.16 4.28
CA VAL A 240 -20.78 -7.70 5.15
C VAL A 240 -21.27 -6.37 4.60
N ALA A 241 -22.41 -6.39 3.91
CA ALA A 241 -22.91 -5.23 3.19
C ALA A 241 -23.26 -4.07 4.13
N GLU A 242 -23.89 -4.37 5.27
CA GLU A 242 -24.34 -3.40 6.27
C GLU A 242 -23.17 -2.61 6.89
N ASP A 243 -21.99 -3.22 6.91
CA ASP A 243 -20.77 -2.65 7.48
C ASP A 243 -19.74 -2.27 6.41
N GLY A 244 -20.00 -2.53 5.13
CA GLY A 244 -19.05 -2.28 4.04
C GLY A 244 -17.68 -2.91 4.29
N VAL A 245 -17.62 -4.11 4.87
CA VAL A 245 -16.37 -4.74 5.31
C VAL A 245 -16.18 -6.10 4.64
N VAL A 246 -14.95 -6.35 4.18
CA VAL A 246 -14.53 -7.67 3.69
C VAL A 246 -13.64 -8.32 4.74
N LEU A 247 -14.00 -9.55 5.12
CA LEU A 247 -13.27 -10.37 6.08
C LEU A 247 -12.30 -11.29 5.33
N TYR A 248 -11.06 -11.36 5.80
CA TYR A 248 -10.00 -12.21 5.25
C TYR A 248 -9.44 -13.12 6.34
N PRO A 249 -9.03 -14.35 6.01
CA PRO A 249 -8.27 -15.18 6.94
C PRO A 249 -6.87 -14.60 7.13
N ARG A 250 -6.18 -15.06 8.17
CA ARG A 250 -4.73 -14.87 8.28
C ARG A 250 -4.01 -15.58 7.14
N VAL A 251 -3.17 -14.85 6.42
CA VAL A 251 -2.20 -15.42 5.49
C VAL A 251 -0.96 -15.83 6.28
N LEU A 252 -0.51 -17.07 6.08
CA LEU A 252 0.71 -17.61 6.68
C LEU A 252 1.93 -17.30 5.82
N GLY A 253 3.11 -17.33 6.43
CA GLY A 253 4.38 -17.04 5.77
C GLY A 253 4.90 -15.63 6.05
N THR A 254 5.76 -15.15 5.15
CA THR A 254 6.46 -13.88 5.27
C THR A 254 6.37 -13.13 3.93
N PRO A 255 6.14 -11.80 3.92
CA PRO A 255 6.06 -11.06 2.67
C PRO A 255 7.41 -11.11 1.93
N LEU A 256 7.36 -11.19 0.61
CA LEU A 256 8.53 -11.26 -0.26
C LEU A 256 9.45 -10.05 -0.06
N SER A 257 8.91 -8.89 0.30
CA SER A 257 9.69 -7.72 0.68
C SER A 257 10.67 -7.96 1.84
N ASP A 258 10.30 -8.81 2.81
CA ASP A 258 11.17 -9.14 3.93
C ASP A 258 12.24 -10.16 3.52
N HIS A 259 11.91 -11.11 2.64
CA HIS A 259 12.90 -12.02 2.02
C HIS A 259 13.89 -11.28 1.12
N LEU A 260 13.46 -10.23 0.42
CA LEU A 260 14.35 -9.36 -0.35
C LEU A 260 15.27 -8.54 0.55
N ARG A 261 14.78 -8.11 1.72
CA ARG A 261 15.59 -7.38 2.70
C ARG A 261 16.61 -8.29 3.39
N ARG A 262 16.24 -9.55 3.64
CA ARG A 262 17.08 -10.55 4.30
C ARG A 262 17.08 -11.82 3.44
N PRO A 263 17.96 -11.90 2.43
CA PRO A 263 17.98 -13.02 1.50
C PRO A 263 18.03 -14.35 2.23
N SER A 264 17.00 -15.16 2.02
CA SER A 264 16.90 -16.53 2.52
C SER A 264 17.06 -17.52 1.37
N GLN A 265 17.36 -18.77 1.70
CA GLN A 265 17.23 -19.86 0.73
C GLN A 265 15.81 -19.85 0.15
N GLY A 266 15.70 -19.99 -1.18
CA GLY A 266 14.41 -20.05 -1.88
C GLY A 266 13.82 -18.72 -2.38
N VAL A 267 14.47 -17.56 -2.16
CA VAL A 267 13.97 -16.27 -2.68
C VAL A 267 13.85 -16.26 -4.22
N ALA A 268 14.79 -16.89 -4.92
CA ALA A 268 14.77 -17.05 -6.38
C ALA A 268 13.51 -17.79 -6.86
N GLN A 269 13.16 -18.91 -6.23
CA GLN A 269 11.94 -19.67 -6.55
C GLN A 269 10.68 -18.87 -6.23
N CYS A 270 10.68 -18.04 -5.18
CA CYS A 270 9.56 -17.16 -4.86
C CYS A 270 9.37 -16.07 -5.91
N LEU A 271 10.46 -15.55 -6.49
CA LEU A 271 10.42 -14.58 -7.59
C LEU A 271 9.91 -15.21 -8.87
N GLU A 272 10.39 -16.41 -9.22
CA GLU A 272 9.90 -17.18 -10.37
C GLU A 272 8.39 -17.46 -10.21
N ARG A 273 7.95 -17.89 -9.02
CA ARG A 273 6.51 -18.07 -8.70
C ARG A 273 5.73 -16.76 -8.77
N ALA A 274 6.29 -15.63 -8.35
CA ALA A 274 5.63 -14.33 -8.51
C ALA A 274 5.42 -13.98 -9.98
N GLY A 275 6.41 -14.28 -10.83
CA GLY A 275 6.29 -14.15 -12.29
C GLY A 275 5.19 -15.04 -12.86
N ALA A 276 5.20 -16.33 -12.50
CA ALA A 276 4.18 -17.30 -12.93
C ALA A 276 2.77 -16.93 -12.46
N ALA A 277 2.63 -16.44 -11.22
CA ALA A 277 1.34 -15.97 -10.71
C ALA A 277 0.79 -14.81 -11.54
N LEU A 278 1.64 -13.82 -11.84
CA LEU A 278 1.21 -12.67 -12.63
C LEU A 278 0.87 -13.08 -14.07
N HIS A 279 1.65 -13.99 -14.64
CA HIS A 279 1.41 -14.58 -15.95
C HIS A 279 0.06 -15.31 -16.03
N ALA A 280 -0.29 -16.08 -14.99
CA ALA A 280 -1.60 -16.72 -14.87
C ALA A 280 -2.72 -15.69 -14.71
N LEU A 281 -2.53 -14.64 -13.89
CA LEU A 281 -3.54 -13.58 -13.70
C LEU A 281 -3.88 -12.85 -14.99
N HIS A 282 -2.90 -12.56 -15.84
CA HIS A 282 -3.14 -11.87 -17.12
C HIS A 282 -3.94 -12.70 -18.13
N ARG A 283 -4.15 -13.99 -17.85
CA ARG A 283 -5.03 -14.88 -18.62
C ARG A 283 -6.41 -15.07 -18.02
N LEU A 284 -6.68 -14.54 -16.83
CA LEU A 284 -8.00 -14.59 -16.23
C LEU A 284 -9.01 -13.92 -17.17
N PRO A 285 -9.99 -14.66 -17.74
CA PRO A 285 -10.91 -14.08 -18.70
C PRO A 285 -11.73 -12.97 -18.05
N GLN A 286 -11.91 -11.85 -18.78
CA GLN A 286 -12.68 -10.71 -18.28
C GLN A 286 -14.12 -11.10 -17.89
N ALA A 287 -14.72 -12.04 -18.62
CA ALA A 287 -16.03 -12.59 -18.30
C ALA A 287 -16.09 -13.23 -16.90
N VAL A 288 -14.98 -13.84 -16.45
CA VAL A 288 -14.84 -14.43 -15.11
C VAL A 288 -14.52 -13.35 -14.08
N ALA A 289 -13.58 -12.45 -14.36
CA ALA A 289 -13.21 -11.38 -13.43
C ALA A 289 -14.36 -10.41 -13.10
N GLY A 290 -15.36 -10.31 -13.98
CA GLY A 290 -16.47 -9.37 -13.86
C GLY A 290 -16.09 -7.95 -14.32
N PRO A 291 -16.97 -6.96 -14.10
CA PRO A 291 -16.76 -5.61 -14.60
C PRO A 291 -15.56 -4.94 -13.91
N LEU A 292 -14.53 -4.64 -14.72
CA LEU A 292 -13.37 -3.89 -14.31
C LEU A 292 -13.29 -2.59 -15.09
N GLN A 293 -12.91 -1.51 -14.39
CA GLN A 293 -12.71 -0.23 -15.03
C GLN A 293 -11.45 -0.29 -15.91
N PRO A 294 -11.50 0.26 -17.14
CA PRO A 294 -10.33 0.39 -17.98
C PRO A 294 -9.32 1.34 -17.32
N HIS A 295 -8.04 1.07 -17.56
CA HIS A 295 -6.95 1.93 -17.11
C HIS A 295 -5.85 1.92 -18.17
N ASP A 296 -5.75 3.02 -18.90
CA ASP A 296 -4.79 3.19 -19.98
C ASP A 296 -3.47 3.82 -19.49
N PHE A 297 -2.51 3.91 -20.41
CA PHE A 297 -1.20 4.49 -20.14
C PHE A 297 -1.27 5.97 -19.77
N ALA A 298 -2.14 6.76 -20.42
CA ALA A 298 -2.28 8.18 -20.17
C ALA A 298 -2.80 8.45 -18.74
N ALA A 299 -3.78 7.67 -18.29
CA ALA A 299 -4.29 7.67 -16.93
C ALA A 299 -3.19 7.28 -15.93
N GLU A 300 -2.31 6.35 -16.28
CA GLU A 300 -1.18 5.98 -15.43
C GLU A 300 -0.14 7.09 -15.32
N VAL A 301 0.22 7.74 -16.42
CA VAL A 301 1.13 8.90 -16.41
C VAL A 301 0.54 10.04 -15.58
N LYS A 302 -0.77 10.32 -15.71
CA LYS A 302 -1.47 11.31 -14.87
C LYS A 302 -1.42 10.93 -13.39
N LYS A 303 -1.63 9.66 -13.06
CA LYS A 303 -1.51 9.14 -11.69
C LYS A 303 -0.08 9.26 -11.16
N ALA A 304 0.94 9.02 -11.99
CA ALA A 304 2.34 9.17 -11.61
C ALA A 304 2.67 10.63 -11.29
N ALA A 305 2.31 11.57 -12.16
CA ALA A 305 2.51 13.00 -11.95
C ALA A 305 1.82 13.50 -10.66
N GLY A 306 0.54 13.14 -10.45
CA GLY A 306 -0.20 13.54 -9.24
C GLY A 306 0.28 12.83 -7.97
N ALA A 307 0.92 11.66 -8.09
CA ALA A 307 1.50 10.93 -6.98
C ALA A 307 2.81 11.54 -6.47
N SER A 308 3.56 12.19 -7.36
CA SER A 308 4.85 12.83 -7.12
C SER A 308 4.77 14.36 -7.05
N ASP A 309 3.56 14.94 -6.93
CA ASP A 309 3.30 16.40 -6.94
C ASP A 309 4.13 17.21 -5.93
N HIS A 310 4.44 16.62 -4.79
CA HIS A 310 5.31 17.19 -3.78
C HIS A 310 6.78 17.27 -4.20
N ILE A 311 7.26 16.40 -5.10
CA ILE A 311 8.68 16.36 -5.47
C ILE A 311 9.11 17.64 -6.19
N PRO A 312 8.43 18.12 -7.26
CA PRO A 312 8.76 19.40 -7.90
C PRO A 312 8.76 20.59 -6.94
N VAL A 313 7.94 20.52 -5.89
CA VAL A 313 7.83 21.59 -4.89
C VAL A 313 8.99 21.58 -3.90
N LEU A 314 9.52 20.39 -3.57
CA LEU A 314 10.64 20.22 -2.63
C LEU A 314 12.00 20.22 -3.34
N LEU A 315 12.04 19.76 -4.60
CA LEU A 315 13.23 19.63 -5.46
C LEU A 315 12.87 20.07 -6.89
N PRO A 316 12.86 21.39 -7.18
CA PRO A 316 12.41 21.92 -8.47
C PRO A 316 13.14 21.37 -9.69
N SER A 317 14.45 21.13 -9.59
CA SER A 317 15.25 20.53 -10.67
C SER A 317 14.76 19.13 -11.05
N LEU A 318 14.36 18.31 -10.07
CA LEU A 318 13.74 17.01 -10.33
C LEU A 318 12.35 17.14 -10.95
N GLY A 319 11.63 18.23 -10.70
CA GLY A 319 10.36 18.50 -11.34
C GLY A 319 10.46 18.58 -12.86
N VAL A 320 11.47 19.30 -13.37
CA VAL A 320 11.76 19.40 -14.82
C VAL A 320 12.12 18.02 -15.38
N ALA A 321 12.98 17.27 -14.68
CA ALA A 321 13.37 15.92 -15.07
C ALA A 321 12.19 14.95 -15.14
N ILE A 322 11.28 15.00 -14.16
CA ILE A 322 10.07 14.18 -14.11
C ILE A 322 9.13 14.54 -15.27
N GLY A 323 8.91 15.83 -15.53
CA GLY A 323 8.08 16.29 -16.64
C GLY A 323 8.58 15.75 -17.98
N ALA A 324 9.86 16.00 -18.29
CA ALA A 324 10.49 15.51 -19.53
C ALA A 324 10.46 13.99 -19.65
N LEU A 325 10.65 13.25 -18.55
CA LEU A 325 10.57 11.79 -18.55
C LEU A 325 9.16 11.30 -18.89
N LEU A 326 8.12 11.90 -18.27
CA LEU A 326 6.73 11.51 -18.51
C LEU A 326 6.26 11.90 -19.93
N ASP A 327 6.71 13.02 -20.47
CA ASP A 327 6.43 13.43 -21.85
C ASP A 327 7.06 12.44 -22.84
N ARG A 328 8.35 12.15 -22.68
CA ARG A 328 9.05 11.13 -23.49
C ARG A 328 8.41 9.75 -23.37
N ALA A 329 7.91 9.39 -22.19
CA ALA A 329 7.22 8.12 -21.97
C ALA A 329 5.91 8.04 -22.78
N ARG A 330 5.15 9.14 -22.92
CA ARG A 330 3.96 9.19 -23.79
C ARG A 330 4.33 9.00 -25.26
N GLU A 331 5.34 9.72 -25.74
CA GLU A 331 5.81 9.60 -27.13
C GLU A 331 6.29 8.19 -27.48
N LEU A 332 6.97 7.51 -26.54
CA LEU A 332 7.43 6.15 -26.75
C LEU A 332 6.26 5.16 -26.71
N HIS A 333 5.30 5.36 -25.82
CA HIS A 333 4.11 4.50 -25.76
C HIS A 333 3.37 4.46 -27.10
N GLU A 334 3.13 5.61 -27.74
CA GLU A 334 2.42 5.73 -29.02
C GLU A 334 3.10 4.95 -30.17
N ARG A 335 4.40 4.72 -30.06
CA ARG A 335 5.21 4.09 -31.11
C ARG A 335 5.44 2.59 -30.88
N LEU A 336 5.15 2.10 -29.68
CA LEU A 336 5.28 0.68 -29.34
C LEU A 336 4.03 -0.09 -29.79
N PRO A 337 4.19 -1.33 -30.28
CA PRO A 337 3.05 -2.19 -30.59
C PRO A 337 2.15 -2.36 -29.36
N GLN A 338 0.88 -2.00 -29.51
CA GLN A 338 -0.12 -2.12 -28.45
C GLN A 338 -0.67 -3.54 -28.36
N GLU A 339 -1.25 -3.87 -27.22
CA GLU A 339 -1.88 -5.16 -26.95
C GLU A 339 -3.26 -4.96 -26.31
N PRO A 340 -4.23 -5.85 -26.55
CA PRO A 340 -5.50 -5.80 -25.85
C PRO A 340 -5.32 -5.77 -24.33
N PRO A 341 -6.05 -4.91 -23.63
CA PRO A 341 -6.07 -4.91 -22.17
C PRO A 341 -6.50 -6.26 -21.58
N THR A 342 -5.91 -6.63 -20.45
CA THR A 342 -6.21 -7.87 -19.71
C THR A 342 -6.51 -7.57 -18.25
N PHE A 343 -6.91 -8.58 -17.48
CA PHE A 343 -6.98 -8.47 -16.03
C PHE A 343 -5.60 -8.10 -15.48
N THR A 344 -5.50 -7.01 -14.74
CA THR A 344 -4.27 -6.60 -14.03
C THR A 344 -4.54 -6.49 -12.53
N HIS A 345 -3.54 -6.79 -11.71
CA HIS A 345 -3.58 -6.62 -10.26
C HIS A 345 -3.59 -5.13 -9.87
N GLY A 346 -2.80 -4.32 -10.59
CA GLY A 346 -2.76 -2.86 -10.51
C GLY A 346 -1.96 -2.24 -9.35
N ASP A 347 -1.57 -3.05 -8.37
CA ASP A 347 -0.59 -2.73 -7.33
C ASP A 347 0.28 -3.95 -6.99
N PHE A 348 0.72 -4.69 -8.02
CA PHE A 348 1.56 -5.88 -7.85
C PHE A 348 2.95 -5.51 -7.32
N LYS A 349 3.24 -5.88 -6.07
CA LYS A 349 4.49 -5.50 -5.37
C LYS A 349 4.88 -6.56 -4.33
N SER A 350 6.13 -6.56 -3.92
CA SER A 350 6.70 -7.57 -3.01
C SER A 350 6.02 -7.65 -1.64
N GLU A 351 5.43 -6.55 -1.15
CA GLU A 351 4.63 -6.55 0.10
C GLU A 351 3.29 -7.32 -0.02
N HIS A 352 2.83 -7.58 -1.24
CA HIS A 352 1.56 -8.25 -1.53
C HIS A 352 1.73 -9.74 -1.89
N LEU A 353 2.97 -10.25 -1.85
CA LEU A 353 3.31 -11.63 -2.14
C LEU A 353 3.83 -12.26 -0.85
N TRP A 354 3.14 -13.27 -0.34
CA TRP A 354 3.49 -13.94 0.92
C TRP A 354 4.03 -15.33 0.64
N ALA A 355 5.31 -15.54 0.95
CA ALA A 355 5.97 -16.82 0.78
C ALA A 355 5.82 -17.67 2.04
N GLY A 356 5.35 -18.91 1.90
CA GLY A 356 5.18 -19.86 3.00
C GLY A 356 4.83 -21.25 2.51
N SER A 357 5.31 -22.29 3.20
CA SER A 357 5.01 -23.71 2.90
C SER A 357 5.22 -24.08 1.42
N GLY A 358 6.28 -23.56 0.80
CA GLY A 358 6.61 -23.82 -0.61
C GLY A 358 5.65 -23.19 -1.62
N ARG A 359 4.82 -22.22 -1.22
CA ARG A 359 3.89 -21.50 -2.10
C ARG A 359 4.00 -19.98 -1.94
N VAL A 360 3.49 -19.23 -2.91
CA VAL A 360 3.32 -17.77 -2.83
C VAL A 360 1.83 -17.43 -2.82
N THR A 361 1.38 -16.71 -1.79
CA THR A 361 0.00 -16.22 -1.66
C THR A 361 -0.09 -14.74 -2.00
N LEU A 362 -0.92 -14.40 -2.97
CA LEU A 362 -1.19 -13.03 -3.39
C LEU A 362 -2.31 -12.42 -2.54
N ILE A 363 -2.16 -11.14 -2.21
CA ILE A 363 -3.15 -10.37 -1.45
C ILE A 363 -3.42 -9.01 -2.11
N ASP A 364 -4.51 -8.36 -1.68
CA ASP A 364 -4.84 -6.96 -2.02
C ASP A 364 -5.24 -6.70 -3.50
N PHE A 365 -6.41 -7.19 -3.89
CA PHE A 365 -6.99 -7.07 -5.24
C PHE A 365 -7.88 -5.83 -5.45
N ASP A 366 -7.82 -4.82 -4.57
CA ASP A 366 -8.68 -3.62 -4.66
C ASP A 366 -8.43 -2.80 -5.94
N THR A 367 -7.18 -2.80 -6.38
CA THR A 367 -6.69 -1.97 -7.47
C THR A 367 -6.79 -2.64 -8.83
N CYS A 368 -7.41 -3.83 -8.92
CA CYS A 368 -7.54 -4.54 -10.18
C CYS A 368 -8.25 -3.70 -11.24
N ARG A 369 -7.75 -3.75 -12.47
CA ARG A 369 -8.27 -2.99 -13.63
C ARG A 369 -8.12 -3.81 -14.90
N LEU A 370 -8.82 -3.39 -15.95
CA LEU A 370 -8.55 -3.82 -17.31
C LEU A 370 -7.46 -2.90 -17.89
N ALA A 371 -6.25 -3.40 -18.07
CA ALA A 371 -5.10 -2.58 -18.48
C ALA A 371 -4.10 -3.39 -19.33
N ASP A 372 -3.10 -2.73 -19.91
CA ASP A 372 -1.98 -3.42 -20.56
C ASP A 372 -1.29 -4.36 -19.53
N PRO A 373 -1.15 -5.67 -19.80
CA PRO A 373 -0.47 -6.60 -18.89
C PRO A 373 0.96 -6.17 -18.54
N ALA A 374 1.64 -5.42 -19.41
CA ALA A 374 2.95 -4.84 -19.14
C ALA A 374 2.97 -3.91 -17.90
N PHE A 375 1.82 -3.36 -17.50
CA PHE A 375 1.68 -2.48 -16.34
C PHE A 375 2.11 -3.14 -15.04
N ASP A 376 1.63 -4.35 -14.74
CA ASP A 376 1.97 -5.04 -13.49
C ASP A 376 3.43 -5.51 -13.47
N VAL A 377 3.96 -5.90 -14.63
CA VAL A 377 5.38 -6.29 -14.77
C VAL A 377 6.26 -5.08 -14.46
N GLY A 378 6.00 -3.94 -15.10
CA GLY A 378 6.72 -2.69 -14.84
C GLY A 378 6.55 -2.21 -13.39
N ARG A 379 5.36 -2.41 -12.79
CA ARG A 379 5.10 -2.14 -11.37
C ARG A 379 6.00 -2.95 -10.46
N PHE A 380 6.15 -4.24 -10.73
CA PHE A 380 6.99 -5.11 -9.91
C PHE A 380 8.47 -4.78 -10.05
N LEU A 381 8.94 -4.56 -11.29
CA LEU A 381 10.32 -4.17 -11.56
C LEU A 381 10.69 -2.87 -10.84
N ALA A 382 9.80 -1.88 -10.87
CA ALA A 382 9.98 -0.62 -10.16
C ALA A 382 9.97 -0.80 -8.62
N ASP A 383 9.09 -1.65 -8.09
CA ASP A 383 9.08 -1.98 -6.66
C ASP A 383 10.44 -2.57 -6.23
N MET A 384 10.98 -3.53 -6.98
CA MET A 384 12.28 -4.13 -6.69
C MET A 384 13.42 -3.10 -6.74
N GLN A 385 13.43 -2.20 -7.73
CA GLN A 385 14.41 -1.12 -7.78
C GLN A 385 14.35 -0.22 -6.53
N LEU A 386 13.14 0.19 -6.12
CA LEU A 386 12.97 1.02 -4.92
C LEU A 386 13.44 0.30 -3.66
N TRP A 387 13.17 -0.99 -3.52
CA TRP A 387 13.67 -1.79 -2.41
C TRP A 387 15.20 -1.84 -2.38
N HIS A 388 15.86 -2.09 -3.51
CA HIS A 388 17.33 -2.14 -3.56
C HIS A 388 17.96 -0.78 -3.24
N ILE A 389 17.36 0.33 -3.70
CA ILE A 389 17.77 1.70 -3.32
C ILE A 389 17.56 1.96 -1.81
N THR A 390 16.44 1.51 -1.26
CA THR A 390 16.09 1.79 0.14
C THR A 390 17.04 1.07 1.11
N TYR A 391 17.42 -0.17 0.79
CA TYR A 391 18.22 -1.04 1.67
C TYR A 391 19.65 -1.28 1.20
N ASP A 392 20.10 -0.54 0.18
CA ASP A 392 21.45 -0.65 -0.41
C ASP A 392 21.87 -2.10 -0.70
N GLN A 393 20.96 -2.86 -1.34
CA GLN A 393 21.17 -4.27 -1.62
C GLN A 393 21.81 -4.47 -3.00
N PRO A 394 22.81 -5.36 -3.14
CA PRO A 394 23.31 -5.77 -4.45
C PRO A 394 22.35 -6.74 -5.14
N GLY A 395 22.59 -7.01 -6.43
CA GLY A 395 21.98 -8.12 -7.15
C GLY A 395 20.56 -7.89 -7.69
N LEU A 396 20.23 -6.62 -7.96
CA LEU A 396 18.96 -6.24 -8.58
C LEU A 396 18.74 -6.95 -9.92
N GLU A 397 19.78 -7.09 -10.76
CA GLU A 397 19.63 -7.78 -12.05
C GLU A 397 19.21 -9.24 -11.86
N GLN A 398 19.83 -9.98 -10.93
CA GLN A 398 19.47 -11.38 -10.69
C GLN A 398 18.04 -11.51 -10.15
N VAL A 399 17.62 -10.59 -9.29
CA VAL A 399 16.26 -10.58 -8.74
C VAL A 399 15.22 -10.29 -9.83
N GLN A 400 15.47 -9.30 -10.69
CA GLN A 400 14.62 -9.00 -11.84
C GLN A 400 14.57 -10.18 -12.83
N GLU A 401 15.72 -10.80 -13.09
CA GLU A 401 15.84 -11.95 -13.99
C GLU A 401 15.02 -13.13 -13.49
N ARG A 402 15.10 -13.50 -12.20
CA ARG A 402 14.31 -14.61 -11.63
C ARG A 402 12.82 -14.38 -11.74
N PHE A 403 12.36 -13.14 -11.52
CA PHE A 403 10.96 -12.81 -11.75
C PHE A 403 10.56 -12.98 -13.23
N LEU A 404 11.40 -12.49 -14.15
CA LEU A 404 11.14 -12.59 -15.59
C LEU A 404 11.19 -14.03 -16.10
N VAL A 405 12.04 -14.89 -15.54
CA VAL A 405 12.08 -16.34 -15.84
C VAL A 405 10.70 -16.97 -15.62
N GLY A 406 10.00 -16.60 -14.54
CA GLY A 406 8.65 -17.09 -14.28
C GLY A 406 7.55 -16.44 -15.13
N TYR A 407 7.75 -15.20 -15.58
CA TYR A 407 6.72 -14.44 -16.29
C TYR A 407 6.80 -14.53 -17.83
N ALA A 408 8.01 -14.59 -18.38
CA ALA A 408 8.28 -14.49 -19.81
C ALA A 408 7.80 -15.67 -20.69
N PRO A 409 7.66 -16.92 -20.20
CA PRO A 409 7.24 -18.04 -21.05
C PRO A 409 5.93 -17.75 -21.79
N GLY A 410 5.94 -17.65 -23.11
CA GLY A 410 4.74 -17.33 -23.91
C GLY A 410 4.24 -15.87 -23.82
N ALA A 411 4.99 -14.97 -23.18
CA ALA A 411 4.72 -13.53 -23.23
C ALA A 411 5.34 -12.91 -24.50
N PRO A 412 4.63 -12.05 -25.25
CA PRO A 412 5.20 -11.37 -26.41
C PRO A 412 6.40 -10.49 -26.02
N GLU A 413 7.46 -10.46 -26.84
CA GLU A 413 8.63 -9.61 -26.61
C GLU A 413 8.25 -8.13 -26.47
N GLY A 414 7.33 -7.65 -27.31
CA GLY A 414 6.80 -6.28 -27.24
C GLY A 414 6.20 -5.94 -25.86
N ARG A 415 5.61 -6.91 -25.16
CA ARG A 415 5.08 -6.72 -23.81
C ARG A 415 6.20 -6.47 -22.79
N LEU A 416 7.33 -7.17 -22.91
CA LEU A 416 8.49 -6.97 -22.03
C LEU A 416 9.15 -5.60 -22.26
N ILE A 417 9.17 -5.13 -23.51
CA ILE A 417 9.63 -3.76 -23.84
C ILE A 417 8.70 -2.72 -23.21
N ARG A 418 7.38 -2.86 -23.39
CA ARG A 418 6.38 -1.99 -22.73
C ARG A 418 6.49 -2.05 -21.20
N ALA A 419 6.85 -3.19 -20.62
CA ALA A 419 7.00 -3.32 -19.17
C ALA A 419 8.13 -2.43 -18.62
N ARG A 420 9.25 -2.28 -19.34
CA ARG A 420 10.31 -1.33 -18.98
C ARG A 420 9.85 0.13 -19.09
N LEU A 421 8.98 0.44 -20.06
CA LEU A 421 8.36 1.76 -20.17
C LEU A 421 7.47 2.05 -18.94
N TYR A 422 6.63 1.08 -18.55
CA TYR A 422 5.86 1.18 -17.32
C TYR A 422 6.76 1.26 -16.07
N GLU A 423 7.87 0.52 -16.01
CA GLU A 423 8.82 0.57 -14.89
C GLU A 423 9.31 1.99 -14.62
N ALA A 424 9.70 2.74 -15.65
CA ALA A 424 10.13 4.12 -15.51
C ALA A 424 9.00 5.03 -14.97
N VAL A 425 7.78 4.92 -15.52
CA VAL A 425 6.62 5.67 -15.03
C VAL A 425 6.26 5.28 -13.59
N GLN A 426 6.38 3.99 -13.25
CA GLN A 426 6.12 3.48 -11.91
C GLN A 426 7.17 3.97 -10.91
N LEU A 427 8.45 4.08 -11.29
CA LEU A 427 9.51 4.65 -10.47
C LEU A 427 9.18 6.09 -10.04
N VAL A 428 8.74 6.94 -10.99
CA VAL A 428 8.26 8.30 -10.68
C VAL A 428 7.10 8.24 -9.67
N LYS A 429 6.09 7.39 -9.92
CA LYS A 429 4.92 7.25 -9.04
C LYS A 429 5.28 6.78 -7.63
N ILE A 430 6.23 5.86 -7.49
CA ILE A 430 6.61 5.29 -6.19
C ILE A 430 7.69 6.07 -5.47
N ALA A 431 8.35 7.05 -6.08
CA ALA A 431 9.25 7.97 -5.40
C ALA A 431 8.59 8.62 -4.17
N ARG A 432 7.26 8.81 -4.19
CA ARG A 432 6.44 9.20 -3.02
C ARG A 432 6.54 8.30 -1.77
N ARG A 433 7.11 7.09 -1.90
CA ARG A 433 7.31 6.13 -0.81
C ARG A 433 8.59 6.40 -0.04
N VAL A 434 9.52 7.18 -0.57
CA VAL A 434 10.69 7.64 0.19
C VAL A 434 10.16 8.48 1.37
N PRO A 435 10.44 8.11 2.64
CA PRO A 435 9.83 8.77 3.78
C PRO A 435 10.30 10.22 3.92
N LEU A 436 9.38 11.18 4.00
CA LEU A 436 9.73 12.61 4.20
C LEU A 436 10.49 12.88 5.50
N SER A 437 10.45 11.95 6.44
CA SER A 437 11.19 11.98 7.70
C SER A 437 12.63 11.46 7.59
N ASP A 438 13.03 10.93 6.44
CA ASP A 438 14.39 10.49 6.17
C ASP A 438 15.28 11.72 5.94
N CYS A 439 16.44 11.80 6.61
CA CYS A 439 17.39 12.89 6.42
C CYS A 439 17.97 12.89 5.00
N ASP A 440 18.08 11.71 4.39
CA ASP A 440 18.59 11.52 3.03
C ASP A 440 17.45 11.52 2.00
N TRP A 441 16.26 12.05 2.34
CA TRP A 441 15.10 12.02 1.45
C TRP A 441 15.42 12.60 0.07
N ALA A 442 16.18 13.69 0.00
CA ALA A 442 16.51 14.35 -1.26
C ALA A 442 17.38 13.47 -2.16
N SER A 443 18.49 12.96 -1.62
CA SER A 443 19.42 12.10 -2.38
C SER A 443 18.78 10.78 -2.79
N ARG A 444 18.00 10.14 -1.91
CA ARG A 444 17.26 8.91 -2.23
C ARG A 444 16.19 9.14 -3.30
N THR A 445 15.44 10.24 -3.20
CA THR A 445 14.43 10.60 -4.21
C THR A 445 15.08 10.84 -5.55
N GLU A 446 16.20 11.58 -5.57
CA GLU A 446 16.98 11.80 -6.78
C GLU A 446 17.49 10.47 -7.37
N GLN A 447 18.00 9.55 -6.56
CA GLN A 447 18.45 8.24 -7.01
C GLN A 447 17.31 7.45 -7.69
N VAL A 448 16.10 7.47 -7.14
CA VAL A 448 14.93 6.82 -7.76
C VAL A 448 14.61 7.43 -9.12
N ILE A 449 14.63 8.76 -9.25
CA ILE A 449 14.36 9.45 -10.52
C ILE A 449 15.48 9.20 -11.53
N ARG A 450 16.74 9.19 -11.13
CA ARG A 450 17.88 8.82 -11.99
C ARG A 450 17.75 7.40 -12.52
N ARG A 451 17.26 6.45 -11.70
CA ARG A 451 16.97 5.08 -12.17
C ARG A 451 15.84 5.05 -13.20
N ALA A 452 14.79 5.85 -13.01
CA ALA A 452 13.74 5.98 -14.02
C ALA A 452 14.29 6.51 -15.36
N GLN A 453 15.17 7.52 -15.31
CA GLN A 453 15.85 8.06 -16.49
C GLN A 453 16.77 7.02 -17.17
N ALA A 454 17.52 6.23 -16.39
CA ALA A 454 18.38 5.17 -16.92
C ALA A 454 17.56 4.13 -17.69
N VAL A 455 16.45 3.65 -17.12
CA VAL A 455 15.52 2.71 -17.80
C VAL A 455 15.00 3.32 -19.11
N MET A 456 14.61 4.60 -19.10
CA MET A 456 14.15 5.29 -20.30
C MET A 456 15.23 5.47 -21.36
N ASN A 457 16.48 5.72 -20.95
CA ASN A 457 17.60 5.87 -21.86
C ASN A 457 17.95 4.55 -22.54
N ASP A 458 17.93 3.44 -21.80
CA ASP A 458 18.19 2.12 -22.37
C ASP A 458 17.11 1.71 -23.39
N LEU A 459 15.84 2.06 -23.12
CA LEU A 459 14.76 1.91 -24.11
C LEU A 459 15.01 2.72 -25.40
N GLY A 460 15.58 3.92 -25.28
CA GLY A 460 15.97 4.73 -26.43
C GLY A 460 17.05 4.05 -27.30
N LYS A 461 18.01 3.36 -26.67
CA LYS A 461 19.10 2.65 -27.38
C LYS A 461 18.61 1.42 -28.11
N ILE A 462 17.69 0.65 -27.52
CA ILE A 462 17.09 -0.54 -28.16
C ILE A 462 16.44 -0.17 -29.50
N ARG A 463 15.85 1.02 -29.58
CA ARG A 463 15.21 1.53 -30.79
C ARG A 463 16.20 1.98 -31.86
N LEU A 464 17.31 2.61 -31.48
CA LEU A 464 18.38 3.00 -32.42
C LEU A 464 19.03 1.77 -33.08
N ALA A 465 19.06 0.63 -32.40
CA ALA A 465 19.51 -0.65 -32.97
C ALA A 465 18.44 -1.33 -33.86
N GLY A 466 17.19 -0.86 -33.83
CA GLY A 466 16.08 -1.42 -34.62
C GLY A 466 16.09 -1.05 -36.11
N GLU A 467 16.94 -0.11 -36.54
CA GLU A 467 17.19 0.21 -37.96
C GLU A 467 18.34 -0.62 -38.57
N GLY A 468 18.98 -1.50 -37.77
CA GLY A 468 19.98 -2.44 -38.26
C GLY A 468 20.28 -3.51 -37.20
N LYS A 469 19.71 -4.71 -37.40
CA LYS A 469 19.92 -5.94 -36.60
C LYS A 469 20.12 -5.73 -35.09
N VAL A 470 19.04 -5.98 -34.34
CA VAL A 470 19.00 -6.03 -32.86
C VAL A 470 20.26 -6.69 -32.27
N SER A 471 21.16 -5.88 -31.71
CA SER A 471 22.30 -6.36 -30.94
C SER A 471 21.80 -6.89 -29.59
N THR A 472 21.83 -8.21 -29.48
CA THR A 472 21.35 -9.05 -28.39
C THR A 472 22.23 -8.93 -27.14
N GLN A 473 22.32 -7.75 -26.53
CA GLN A 473 23.17 -7.53 -25.35
C GLN A 473 22.40 -7.22 -24.05
N MET A 474 21.09 -6.96 -24.12
CA MET A 474 20.18 -6.91 -22.96
C MET A 474 19.20 -8.11 -22.86
N LEU A 475 19.19 -9.01 -23.85
CA LEU A 475 18.32 -10.20 -23.91
C LEU A 475 19.08 -11.52 -23.63
N ARG A 476 20.19 -11.47 -22.86
CA ARG A 476 21.03 -12.66 -22.59
C ARG A 476 20.35 -13.76 -21.77
N THR A 477 19.10 -13.58 -21.34
CA THR A 477 18.33 -14.61 -20.64
C THR A 477 17.53 -15.52 -21.57
N GLN A 478 17.42 -15.25 -22.88
CA GLN A 478 16.73 -16.14 -23.82
C GLN A 478 17.65 -17.13 -24.56
N ARG A 479 18.93 -16.79 -24.80
CA ARG A 479 19.86 -17.66 -25.59
C ARG A 479 20.69 -18.66 -24.81
N VAL A 480 20.64 -18.68 -23.47
CA VAL A 480 21.36 -19.71 -22.68
C VAL A 480 20.56 -21.04 -22.64
N PHE A 481 19.33 -21.08 -23.14
CA PHE A 481 18.45 -22.24 -23.00
C PHE A 481 18.25 -23.08 -24.26
N GLU A 482 18.74 -22.66 -25.44
CA GLU A 482 18.69 -23.50 -26.66
C GLU A 482 19.95 -24.38 -26.84
N GLU A 483 21.08 -24.05 -26.20
CA GLU A 483 22.34 -24.82 -26.35
C GLU A 483 22.62 -25.79 -25.18
N GLY A 484 21.73 -25.86 -24.17
CA GLY A 484 21.92 -26.66 -22.96
C GLY A 484 21.40 -28.09 -22.99
N ASN A 485 20.92 -28.61 -24.14
CA ASN A 485 20.31 -29.94 -24.23
C ASN A 485 20.94 -30.83 -25.32
N GLN A 486 22.25 -30.75 -25.48
CA GLN A 486 23.06 -31.79 -26.09
C GLN A 486 24.39 -31.91 -25.33
N ILE A 487 24.43 -32.84 -24.37
CA ILE A 487 25.42 -33.93 -24.19
C ILE A 487 24.96 -34.74 -22.97
#